data_AF-A0A937NUY1-F1
#
_entry.id   AF-A0A937NUY1-F1
#
_cell.length_a   1.000
_cell.length_b   1.000
_cell.length_c   1.000
_cell.angle_alpha   90.00
_cell.angle_beta   90.00
_cell.angle_gamma   90.00
#
_symmetry.space_group_name_H-M   'P 1'
#
loop_
_entity.id
_entity.type
_entity.pdbx_description
1 polymer ?
#
loop_
_entity_poly.entity_id
_entity_poly.type
_entity_poly.pdbx_seq_one_letter_code
_entity_poly.pdbx_strand_id
1 'polypeptide(L)'
;MFVEEKDMKVNVQHVTCHELVHACSAHLKLPTWLNEGIATVTTDRFLERPTIREEMLEFMRGFLPKEAPPTYRELSRMGGEAIAYHGMRGYWLVRYLEEEHPGFLRRMFSLRRDSRVIEREMIVELGMEPGSFWGEIDDVVISHFEGRRRL
;
A
#
# COMPACT_ATOMS: atom_id res chain seq x y z
N MET A 1 -1.18 -12.75 6.79
CA MET A 1 -0.93 -11.61 5.88
C MET A 1 0.11 -12.00 4.83
N PHE A 2 1.37 -12.18 5.22
CA PHE A 2 2.45 -12.55 4.31
C PHE A 2 2.40 -14.00 3.81
N VAL A 3 2.97 -14.24 2.64
CA VAL A 3 3.40 -15.56 2.16
C VAL A 3 4.59 -16.00 3.02
N GLU A 4 4.55 -17.22 3.54
CA GLU A 4 5.65 -17.75 4.37
C GLU A 4 6.90 -17.98 3.52
N GLU A 5 8.04 -17.42 3.93
CA GLU A 5 9.36 -17.76 3.38
C GLU A 5 10.15 -18.59 4.39
N LYS A 6 10.58 -19.79 3.97
CA LYS A 6 11.28 -20.77 4.82
C LYS A 6 12.80 -20.71 4.66
N ASP A 7 13.29 -20.19 3.54
CA ASP A 7 14.70 -19.93 3.30
C ASP A 7 15.11 -18.60 3.93
N MET A 8 15.94 -18.69 4.96
CA MET A 8 16.48 -17.53 5.66
C MET A 8 17.28 -16.60 4.75
N LYS A 9 17.98 -17.10 3.72
CA LYS A 9 18.74 -16.24 2.80
C LYS A 9 17.82 -15.34 2.01
N VAL A 10 16.70 -15.91 1.54
CA VAL A 10 15.68 -15.18 0.81
C VAL A 10 14.96 -14.20 1.74
N ASN A 11 14.67 -14.60 2.97
CA ASN A 11 14.08 -13.70 3.97
C ASN A 11 14.98 -12.49 4.30
N VAL A 12 16.30 -12.70 4.41
CA VAL A 12 17.26 -11.59 4.59
C VAL A 12 17.23 -10.64 3.39
N GLN A 13 17.11 -11.16 2.17
CA GLN A 13 16.97 -10.33 0.97
C GLN A 13 15.66 -9.51 0.99
N HIS A 14 14.55 -10.11 1.42
CA HIS A 14 13.26 -9.42 1.57
C HIS A 14 13.39 -8.20 2.48
N VAL A 15 13.84 -8.45 3.72
CA VAL A 15 13.96 -7.40 4.74
C VAL A 15 14.95 -6.35 4.28
N THR A 16 16.10 -6.75 3.72
CA THR A 16 17.09 -5.79 3.23
C THR A 16 16.53 -4.90 2.12
N CYS A 17 15.82 -5.47 1.14
CA CYS A 17 15.19 -4.69 0.07
C CYS A 17 14.17 -3.69 0.63
N HIS A 18 13.29 -4.17 1.51
CA HIS A 18 12.25 -3.37 2.16
C HIS A 18 12.84 -2.17 2.91
N GLU A 19 13.83 -2.41 3.79
CA GLU A 19 14.48 -1.35 4.57
C GLU A 19 15.30 -0.38 3.70
N LEU A 20 15.90 -0.86 2.61
CA LEU A 20 16.59 0.01 1.65
C LEU A 20 15.61 0.96 0.96
N VAL A 21 14.38 0.54 0.67
CA VAL A 21 13.35 1.43 0.12
C VAL A 21 13.02 2.54 1.10
N HIS A 22 12.85 2.23 2.39
CA HIS A 22 12.65 3.25 3.42
C HIS A 22 13.83 4.22 3.52
N ALA A 23 15.07 3.73 3.49
CA ALA A 23 16.25 4.57 3.51
C ALA A 23 16.29 5.53 2.29
N CYS A 24 15.97 5.01 1.10
CA CYS A 24 15.91 5.79 -0.14
C CYS A 24 14.75 6.80 -0.14
N SER A 25 13.59 6.47 0.44
CA SER A 25 12.39 7.32 0.46
C SER A 25 12.32 8.29 1.63
N ALA A 26 13.19 8.16 2.64
CA ALA A 26 13.13 8.92 3.90
C ALA A 26 13.05 10.45 3.70
N HIS A 27 13.72 10.97 2.68
CA HIS A 27 13.74 12.41 2.36
C HIS A 27 12.39 12.96 1.88
N LEU A 28 11.50 12.08 1.38
CA LEU A 28 10.17 12.39 0.86
C LEU A 28 9.11 12.56 1.96
N LYS A 29 9.34 12.02 3.17
CA LYS A 29 8.41 12.09 4.30
C LYS A 29 6.99 11.57 3.95
N LEU A 30 6.93 10.41 3.29
CA LEU A 30 5.69 9.81 2.82
C LEU A 30 4.76 9.44 4.00
N PRO A 31 3.43 9.47 3.80
CA PRO A 31 2.50 8.93 4.78
C PRO A 31 2.73 7.42 4.97
N THR A 32 2.43 6.92 6.17
CA THR A 32 2.71 5.54 6.61
C THR A 32 2.30 4.50 5.57
N TRP A 33 1.03 4.54 5.12
CA TRP A 33 0.50 3.56 4.16
C TRP A 33 1.30 3.51 2.85
N LEU A 34 1.74 4.68 2.36
CA LEU A 34 2.45 4.79 1.10
C LEU A 34 3.89 4.33 1.27
N ASN A 35 4.53 4.68 2.39
CA ASN A 35 5.89 4.25 2.70
C ASN A 35 5.99 2.72 2.81
N GLU A 36 5.07 2.09 3.56
CA GLU A 36 4.98 0.63 3.68
C GLU A 36 4.60 -0.03 2.34
N GLY A 37 3.64 0.56 1.61
CA GLY A 37 3.15 0.06 0.34
C GLY A 37 4.24 0.02 -0.74
N ILE A 38 5.01 1.10 -0.92
CA ILE A 38 6.09 1.12 -1.92
C ILE A 38 7.23 0.18 -1.53
N ALA A 39 7.54 0.04 -0.24
CA ALA A 39 8.58 -0.87 0.22
C ALA A 39 8.20 -2.32 -0.07
N THR A 40 6.94 -2.69 0.20
CA THR A 40 6.41 -4.02 -0.05
C THR A 40 6.33 -4.32 -1.56
N VAL A 41 5.72 -3.43 -2.37
CA VAL A 41 5.60 -3.62 -3.82
C VAL A 41 6.96 -3.65 -4.53
N THR A 42 7.93 -2.86 -4.07
CA THR A 42 9.31 -2.90 -4.61
C THR A 42 10.00 -4.21 -4.26
N THR A 43 9.79 -4.71 -3.04
CA THR A 43 10.31 -6.02 -2.62
C THR A 43 9.75 -7.12 -3.51
N ASP A 44 8.44 -7.13 -3.77
CA ASP A 44 7.79 -8.09 -4.68
C ASP A 44 8.40 -8.08 -6.08
N ARG A 45 8.67 -6.88 -6.62
CA ARG A 45 9.32 -6.71 -7.93
C ARG A 45 10.76 -7.20 -7.93
N PHE A 46 11.53 -6.93 -6.87
CA PHE A 46 12.92 -7.36 -6.75
C PHE A 46 13.05 -8.89 -6.72
N LEU A 47 12.06 -9.58 -6.14
CA LEU A 47 12.06 -11.03 -5.98
C LEU A 47 11.21 -11.76 -7.02
N GLU A 48 10.57 -11.01 -7.91
CA GLU A 48 9.67 -11.50 -8.95
C GLU A 48 8.51 -12.36 -8.41
N ARG A 49 8.01 -12.05 -7.21
CA ARG A 49 6.89 -12.77 -6.59
C ARG A 49 6.14 -11.95 -5.53
N PRO A 50 4.84 -12.18 -5.33
CA PRO A 50 4.06 -11.46 -4.34
C PRO A 50 4.42 -11.85 -2.90
N THR A 51 4.54 -10.88 -2.00
CA THR A 51 4.74 -11.13 -0.56
C THR A 51 3.45 -11.11 0.26
N ILE A 52 2.40 -10.45 -0.23
CA ILE A 52 1.07 -10.44 0.38
C ILE A 52 0.14 -11.40 -0.35
N ARG A 53 -0.57 -12.24 0.41
CA ARG A 53 -1.54 -13.20 -0.14
C ARG A 53 -2.76 -12.48 -0.71
N GLU A 54 -3.21 -12.89 -1.88
CA GLU A 54 -4.41 -12.32 -2.53
C GLU A 54 -5.69 -12.56 -1.73
N GLU A 55 -5.77 -13.67 -0.99
CA GLU A 55 -6.85 -14.00 -0.06
C GLU A 55 -7.08 -12.91 1.00
N MET A 56 -6.08 -12.07 1.27
CA MET A 56 -6.23 -10.95 2.20
C MET A 56 -7.14 -9.82 1.69
N LEU A 57 -7.52 -9.82 0.41
CA LEU A 57 -8.53 -8.90 -0.13
C LEU A 57 -9.90 -9.09 0.56
N GLU A 58 -10.26 -10.33 0.93
CA GLU A 58 -11.50 -10.60 1.67
C GLU A 58 -11.46 -10.01 3.08
N PHE A 59 -10.30 -10.08 3.75
CA PHE A 59 -10.10 -9.41 5.04
C PHE A 59 -10.24 -7.89 4.89
N MET A 60 -9.64 -7.30 3.84
CA MET A 60 -9.74 -5.85 3.59
C MET A 60 -11.19 -5.42 3.33
N ARG A 61 -11.97 -6.25 2.63
CA ARG A 61 -13.40 -6.02 2.38
C ARG A 61 -14.22 -5.95 3.68
N GLY A 62 -13.94 -6.86 4.61
CA GLY A 62 -14.70 -7.00 5.87
C GLY A 62 -14.26 -6.05 6.98
N PHE A 63 -13.14 -5.34 6.84
CA PHE A 63 -12.61 -4.46 7.88
C PHE A 63 -13.43 -3.17 8.02
N LEU A 64 -13.77 -2.82 9.27
CA LEU A 64 -14.47 -1.59 9.62
C LEU A 64 -13.89 -0.99 10.92
N PRO A 65 -13.80 0.35 11.02
CA PRO A 65 -14.17 1.34 10.01
C PRO A 65 -13.07 1.55 8.93
N LYS A 66 -13.48 1.95 7.71
CA LYS A 66 -12.57 2.34 6.62
C LYS A 66 -12.26 3.84 6.72
N GLU A 67 -11.26 4.19 7.51
CA GLU A 67 -10.87 5.59 7.77
C GLU A 67 -9.56 5.99 7.08
N ALA A 68 -9.21 7.28 7.15
CA ALA A 68 -7.91 7.75 6.70
C ALA A 68 -6.77 6.99 7.39
N PRO A 69 -5.69 6.63 6.68
CA PRO A 69 -4.59 5.87 7.27
C PRO A 69 -3.91 6.62 8.42
N PRO A 70 -3.52 5.92 9.50
CA PRO A 70 -2.88 6.50 10.67
C PRO A 70 -1.42 6.89 10.39
N THR A 71 -0.91 7.78 11.22
CA THR A 71 0.54 7.98 11.37
C THR A 71 1.20 6.76 12.02
N TYR A 72 2.52 6.59 11.87
CA TYR A 72 3.27 5.53 12.58
C TYR A 72 3.01 5.52 14.10
N ARG A 73 2.86 6.70 14.71
CA ARG A 73 2.61 6.84 16.15
C ARG A 73 1.23 6.32 16.54
N GLU A 74 0.22 6.62 15.75
CA GLU A 74 -1.14 6.12 15.96
C GLU A 74 -1.19 4.61 15.71
N LEU A 75 -0.60 4.15 14.60
CA LEU A 75 -0.55 2.73 14.23
C LEU A 75 0.07 1.86 15.34
N SER A 76 1.15 2.34 15.98
CA SER A 76 1.82 1.63 17.09
C SER A 76 0.94 1.38 18.32
N ARG A 77 -0.20 2.07 18.43
CA ARG A 77 -1.15 1.97 19.55
C ARG A 77 -2.41 1.18 19.18
N MET A 78 -2.54 0.77 17.93
CA MET A 78 -3.70 0.02 17.44
C MET A 78 -3.52 -1.49 17.69
N GLY A 79 -4.63 -2.22 17.61
CA GLY A 79 -4.61 -3.69 17.67
C GLY A 79 -3.99 -4.32 16.41
N GLY A 80 -3.55 -5.57 16.52
CA GLY A 80 -2.87 -6.28 15.44
C GLY A 80 -3.68 -6.38 14.13
N GLU A 81 -5.00 -6.49 14.22
CA GLU A 81 -5.88 -6.50 13.03
C GLU A 81 -5.86 -5.19 12.27
N ALA A 82 -5.88 -4.05 12.99
CA ALA A 82 -5.80 -2.73 12.36
C ALA A 82 -4.41 -2.47 11.76
N ILE A 83 -3.35 -2.94 12.43
CA ILE A 83 -1.98 -2.90 11.88
C ILE A 83 -1.92 -3.68 10.56
N ALA A 84 -2.46 -4.90 10.54
CA ALA A 84 -2.53 -5.71 9.34
C ALA A 84 -3.33 -5.00 8.24
N TYR A 85 -4.54 -4.49 8.56
CA TYR A 85 -5.38 -3.77 7.61
C TYR A 85 -4.64 -2.62 6.93
N HIS A 86 -4.05 -1.70 7.70
CA HIS A 86 -3.39 -0.54 7.12
C HIS A 86 -2.13 -0.90 6.32
N GLY A 87 -1.38 -1.93 6.74
CA GLY A 87 -0.26 -2.45 5.96
C GLY A 87 -0.71 -3.03 4.61
N MET A 88 -1.75 -3.86 4.61
CA MET A 88 -2.28 -4.46 3.37
C MET A 88 -2.92 -3.43 2.46
N ARG A 89 -3.67 -2.49 3.03
CA ARG A 89 -4.27 -1.39 2.29
C ARG A 89 -3.21 -0.61 1.54
N GLY A 90 -2.10 -0.29 2.20
CA GLY A 90 -0.99 0.42 1.57
C GLY A 90 -0.40 -0.36 0.39
N TYR A 91 -0.13 -1.65 0.60
CA TYR A 91 0.36 -2.55 -0.45
C TYR A 91 -0.59 -2.61 -1.66
N TRP A 92 -1.86 -2.92 -1.45
CA TRP A 92 -2.82 -3.11 -2.54
C TRP A 92 -3.10 -1.82 -3.31
N LEU A 93 -3.17 -0.69 -2.61
CA LEU A 93 -3.37 0.61 -3.23
C LEU A 93 -2.17 1.02 -4.09
N VAL A 94 -0.93 0.82 -3.61
CA VAL A 94 0.27 1.08 -4.43
C VAL A 94 0.31 0.18 -5.65
N ARG A 95 0.01 -1.12 -5.48
CA ARG A 95 -0.02 -2.07 -6.60
C ARG A 95 -1.05 -1.64 -7.64
N TYR A 96 -2.26 -1.28 -7.22
CA TYR A 96 -3.32 -0.77 -8.10
C TYR A 96 -2.87 0.49 -8.87
N LEU A 97 -2.31 1.48 -8.17
CA LEU A 97 -1.84 2.72 -8.80
C LEU A 97 -0.73 2.47 -9.83
N GLU A 98 0.19 1.55 -9.56
CA GLU A 98 1.26 1.22 -10.51
C GLU A 98 0.75 0.46 -11.74
N GLU A 99 -0.33 -0.31 -11.61
CA GLU A 99 -0.94 -1.05 -12.72
C GLU A 99 -1.85 -0.18 -13.58
N GLU A 100 -2.75 0.59 -12.96
CA GLU A 100 -3.79 1.35 -13.68
C GLU A 100 -3.36 2.80 -13.99
N HIS A 101 -2.42 3.35 -13.22
CA HIS A 101 -1.93 4.73 -13.37
C HIS A 101 -0.40 4.78 -13.51
N PRO A 102 0.18 4.13 -14.54
CA PRO A 102 1.63 3.98 -14.68
C PRO A 102 2.35 5.34 -14.66
N GLY A 103 3.37 5.42 -13.79
CA GLY A 103 4.19 6.61 -13.62
C GLY A 103 3.57 7.72 -12.76
N PHE A 104 2.34 7.56 -12.27
CA PHE A 104 1.70 8.52 -11.36
C PHE A 104 2.52 8.69 -10.06
N LEU A 105 2.87 7.60 -9.37
CA LEU A 105 3.67 7.66 -8.15
C LEU A 105 5.05 8.29 -8.42
N ARG A 106 5.68 7.98 -9.54
CA ARG A 106 6.94 8.62 -9.95
C ARG A 106 6.80 10.14 -10.10
N ARG A 107 5.73 10.63 -10.73
CA ARG A 107 5.45 12.07 -10.84
C ARG A 107 5.23 12.69 -9.46
N MET A 108 4.46 12.00 -8.62
CA MET A 108 4.16 12.44 -7.26
C MET A 108 5.42 12.61 -6.40
N PHE A 109 6.37 11.67 -6.49
CA PHE A 109 7.62 11.70 -5.74
C PHE A 109 8.66 12.70 -6.26
N SER A 110 8.52 13.20 -7.48
CA SER A 110 9.44 14.19 -8.04
C SER A 110 9.36 15.55 -7.34
N LEU A 111 8.33 15.76 -6.52
CA LEU A 111 8.09 16.98 -5.75
C LEU A 111 7.97 16.63 -4.27
N ARG A 112 8.61 17.42 -3.41
CA ARG A 112 8.44 17.26 -1.96
C ARG A 112 7.02 17.72 -1.59
N ARG A 113 6.15 16.78 -1.21
CA ARG A 113 4.72 17.02 -0.98
C ARG A 113 4.34 16.57 0.43
N ASP A 114 3.45 17.33 1.07
CA ASP A 114 2.83 16.88 2.31
C ASP A 114 1.76 15.81 2.03
N SER A 115 1.38 15.05 3.06
CA SER A 115 0.41 13.95 2.93
C SER A 115 -0.96 14.39 2.42
N ARG A 116 -1.41 15.61 2.73
CA ARG A 116 -2.70 16.14 2.24
C ARG A 116 -2.63 16.49 0.76
N VAL A 117 -1.46 16.93 0.27
CA VAL A 117 -1.25 17.12 -1.18
C VAL A 117 -1.28 15.78 -1.90
N ILE A 118 -0.60 14.76 -1.36
CA ILE A 118 -0.61 13.40 -1.94
C ILE A 118 -2.06 12.88 -2.06
N GLU A 119 -2.83 13.00 -0.98
CA GLU A 119 -4.23 12.58 -0.96
C GLU A 119 -5.08 13.33 -2.00
N ARG A 120 -4.99 14.66 -2.07
CA ARG A 120 -5.72 15.44 -3.07
C ARG A 120 -5.40 15.03 -4.50
N GLU A 121 -4.14 14.77 -4.79
CA GLU A 121 -3.70 14.38 -6.14
C GLU A 121 -4.18 12.98 -6.49
N MET A 122 -4.24 12.06 -5.52
CA MET A 122 -4.86 10.75 -5.69
C MET A 122 -6.36 10.87 -5.96
N ILE A 123 -7.07 11.69 -5.19
CA ILE A 123 -8.50 11.93 -5.38
C ILE A 123 -8.78 12.44 -6.81
N VAL A 124 -7.96 13.40 -7.29
CA VAL A 124 -8.07 13.94 -8.66
C VAL A 124 -7.74 12.89 -9.72
N GLU A 125 -6.62 12.18 -9.58
CA GLU A 125 -6.19 11.15 -10.55
C GLU A 125 -7.21 10.00 -10.66
N LEU A 126 -7.85 9.64 -9.55
CA LEU A 126 -8.83 8.56 -9.47
C LEU A 126 -10.27 9.01 -9.72
N GLY A 127 -10.51 10.32 -9.90
CA GLY A 127 -11.85 10.87 -10.12
C GLY A 127 -12.83 10.59 -8.98
N MET A 128 -12.34 10.57 -7.74
CA MET A 128 -13.14 10.26 -6.55
C MET A 128 -13.60 11.52 -5.81
N GLU A 129 -14.61 11.36 -4.95
CA GLU A 129 -15.08 12.45 -4.10
C GLU A 129 -14.22 12.60 -2.84
N PRO A 130 -13.75 13.80 -2.48
CA PRO A 130 -12.85 13.99 -1.33
C PRO A 130 -13.41 13.48 0.01
N GLY A 131 -14.72 13.60 0.21
CA GLY A 131 -15.39 13.21 1.46
C GLY A 131 -15.57 11.70 1.63
N SER A 132 -15.49 10.93 0.55
CA SER A 132 -15.73 9.48 0.56
C SER A 132 -14.49 8.66 0.17
N PHE A 133 -13.41 9.31 -0.25
CA PHE A 133 -12.20 8.66 -0.79
C PHE A 133 -11.76 7.44 0.02
N TRP A 134 -11.44 7.62 1.31
CA TRP A 134 -10.99 6.51 2.15
C TRP A 134 -12.11 5.53 2.53
N GLY A 135 -13.37 5.89 2.40
CA GLY A 135 -14.48 4.94 2.58
C GLY A 135 -14.64 3.99 1.39
N GLU A 136 -14.33 4.46 0.18
CA GLU A 136 -14.66 3.79 -1.09
C GLU A 136 -13.45 3.16 -1.80
N ILE A 137 -12.24 3.69 -1.61
CA ILE A 137 -11.05 3.26 -2.40
C ILE A 137 -10.74 1.77 -2.26
N ASP A 138 -11.03 1.17 -1.10
CA ASP A 138 -10.82 -0.25 -0.89
C ASP A 138 -11.68 -1.08 -1.86
N ASP A 139 -12.92 -0.67 -2.10
CA ASP A 139 -13.84 -1.42 -2.98
C ASP A 139 -13.41 -1.30 -4.45
N VAL A 140 -12.84 -0.15 -4.86
CA VAL A 140 -12.23 0.04 -6.18
C VAL A 140 -11.04 -0.92 -6.36
N VAL A 141 -10.11 -0.90 -5.41
CA VAL A 141 -8.90 -1.74 -5.42
C VAL A 141 -9.27 -3.23 -5.41
N ILE A 142 -10.21 -3.64 -4.56
CA ILE A 142 -10.65 -5.04 -4.48
C ILE A 142 -11.32 -5.48 -5.79
N SER A 143 -12.21 -4.65 -6.35
CA SER A 143 -12.91 -4.97 -7.60
C SER A 143 -11.95 -5.19 -8.76
N HIS A 144 -10.88 -4.39 -8.83
CA HIS A 144 -9.81 -4.56 -9.82
C HIS A 144 -9.15 -5.93 -9.75
N PHE A 145 -8.66 -6.33 -8.57
CA PHE A 145 -7.91 -7.58 -8.42
C PHE A 145 -8.82 -8.82 -8.47
N GLU A 146 -10.06 -8.74 -8.00
CA GLU A 146 -11.02 -9.85 -8.12
C GLU A 146 -11.56 -10.03 -9.55
N GLY A 147 -11.75 -8.93 -10.30
CA GLY A 147 -12.20 -8.98 -11.70
C GLY A 147 -11.25 -9.78 -12.58
N ARG A 148 -9.94 -9.71 -12.31
CA ARG A 148 -8.91 -10.50 -13.00
C ARG A 148 -8.97 -11.99 -12.67
N ARG A 149 -9.52 -12.41 -11.53
CA ARG A 149 -9.67 -13.84 -11.18
C ARG A 149 -10.68 -14.57 -12.07
N ARG A 150 -11.53 -13.83 -12.79
CA ARG A 150 -12.62 -14.39 -13.61
C ARG A 150 -12.28 -14.50 -15.10
N LEU A 151 -11.10 -14.03 -15.53
CA LEU A 151 -10.58 -14.11 -16.90
C LEU A 151 -9.50 -15.18 -17.00
#